data_AF-A0A0B1SLK5-F1
#
_entry.id   AF-A0A0B1SLK5-F1
#
_cell.length_a   1.000
_cell.length_b   1.000
_cell.length_c   1.000
_cell.angle_alpha   90.00
_cell.angle_beta   90.00
_cell.angle_gamma   90.00
#
_symmetry.space_group_name_H-M   'P 1'
#
loop_
_entity.id
_entity.type
_entity.pdbx_description
1 polymer ?
#
loop_
_entity_poly.entity_id
_entity_poly.type
_entity_poly.pdbx_seq_one_letter_code
_entity_poly.pdbx_strand_id
1 'polypeptide(L)'
;MYFCYDCRLSLPGVFTPHVKLPCDVDIIKHPSEKNSKSSAIHCKIVAPEQTRVMHMRYCMISQIPDVNYKLQVLVFPSPSAISVEEYVRTKGPIKRIVVLDCTWFQVHMMQKLPQIQGLPCVSLSKYRTAFWRPQHNVDESGLATIEAIYYALREYQEYGLKKPYEGEFDDLLYWFFLSKQHVDKKQEEYHRKVETNKTEESSET
;
A
#
# COMPACT_ATOMS: atom_id res chain seq x y z
N MET A 1 -18.86 -9.92 3.78
CA MET A 1 -18.13 -8.73 3.25
C MET A 1 -17.92 -7.81 4.43
N TYR A 2 -16.72 -7.27 4.66
CA TYR A 2 -16.42 -6.48 5.87
C TYR A 2 -16.51 -4.96 5.64
N PHE A 3 -16.19 -4.53 4.42
CA PHE A 3 -16.23 -3.14 3.98
C PHE A 3 -16.62 -3.07 2.50
N CYS A 4 -17.11 -1.92 2.05
CA CYS A 4 -17.43 -1.66 0.65
C CYS A 4 -16.19 -1.20 -0.11
N TYR A 5 -15.84 -1.90 -1.19
CA TYR A 5 -14.67 -1.59 -2.01
C TYR A 5 -14.80 -0.27 -2.79
N ASP A 6 -16.02 0.15 -3.09
CA ASP A 6 -16.29 1.37 -3.85
C ASP A 6 -16.43 2.59 -2.93
N CYS A 7 -17.24 2.46 -1.88
CA CYS A 7 -17.42 3.52 -0.88
C CYS A 7 -16.20 3.69 0.03
N ARG A 8 -15.38 2.63 0.19
CA ARG A 8 -14.20 2.59 1.09
C ARG A 8 -14.59 2.84 2.54
N LEU A 9 -15.74 2.30 2.93
CA LEU A 9 -16.32 2.37 4.27
C LEU A 9 -16.53 0.96 4.81
N SER A 10 -16.26 0.78 6.10
CA SER A 10 -16.64 -0.41 6.84
C SER A 10 -18.16 -0.57 6.87
N LEU A 11 -18.64 -1.82 6.86
CA LEU A 11 -20.07 -2.07 7.05
C LEU A 11 -20.47 -1.82 8.51
N PRO A 12 -21.73 -1.44 8.78
CA PRO A 12 -22.23 -1.27 10.14
C PRO A 12 -21.99 -2.50 11.01
N GLY A 13 -21.47 -2.30 12.23
CA GLY A 13 -21.19 -3.37 13.19
C GLY A 13 -19.90 -4.17 12.92
N VAL A 14 -19.17 -3.88 11.86
CA VAL A 14 -17.86 -4.51 11.60
C VAL A 14 -16.76 -3.72 12.31
N PHE A 15 -16.04 -4.38 13.21
CA PHE A 15 -14.87 -3.79 13.86
C PHE A 15 -13.86 -3.33 12.80
N THR A 16 -13.42 -2.08 12.91
CA THR A 16 -12.41 -1.46 12.06
C THR A 16 -11.51 -0.64 12.97
N PRO A 17 -10.18 -0.87 12.97
CA PRO A 17 -9.30 -0.02 13.74
C PRO A 17 -9.26 1.38 13.14
N HIS A 18 -8.99 2.37 13.99
CA HIS A 18 -8.74 3.75 13.59
C HIS A 18 -7.30 4.10 13.98
N VAL A 19 -6.48 4.46 13.00
CA VAL A 19 -5.07 4.78 13.23
C VAL A 19 -4.77 6.23 12.88
N LYS A 20 -3.85 6.83 13.64
CA LYS A 20 -3.31 8.15 13.35
C LYS A 20 -1.94 8.00 12.69
N LEU A 21 -1.78 8.59 11.51
CA LEU A 21 -0.56 8.49 10.72
C LEU A 21 0.40 9.66 11.02
N PRO A 22 1.73 9.46 10.92
CA PRO A 22 2.72 10.52 11.12
C PRO A 22 2.67 11.62 10.03
N CYS A 23 2.11 11.32 8.86
CA CYS A 23 1.80 12.28 7.80
C CYS A 23 0.59 11.80 6.98
N ASP A 24 0.07 12.65 6.09
CA ASP A 24 -1.06 12.27 5.24
C ASP A 24 -0.62 11.35 4.07
N VAL A 25 -1.57 10.63 3.49
CA VAL A 25 -1.36 9.71 2.37
C VAL A 25 -2.28 10.04 1.20
N ASP A 26 -1.71 10.16 0.01
CA ASP A 26 -2.44 10.21 -1.26
C ASP A 26 -2.18 8.95 -2.07
N ILE A 27 -3.26 8.32 -2.51
CA ILE A 27 -3.24 7.11 -3.32
C ILE A 27 -3.77 7.49 -4.70
N ILE A 28 -2.91 7.41 -5.72
CA ILE A 28 -3.32 7.60 -7.11
C ILE A 28 -3.60 6.22 -7.70
N LYS A 29 -4.88 5.97 -7.98
CA LYS A 29 -5.38 4.68 -8.44
C LYS A 29 -5.49 4.61 -9.96
N HIS A 30 -4.93 3.56 -10.55
CA HIS A 30 -5.10 3.25 -11.96
C HIS A 30 -6.55 2.75 -12.25
N PRO A 31 -7.22 3.19 -13.34
CA PRO A 31 -8.60 2.82 -13.63
C PRO A 31 -8.83 1.31 -13.81
N SER A 32 -7.84 0.59 -14.32
CA SER A 32 -7.93 -0.85 -14.54
C SER A 32 -7.58 -1.68 -13.30
N GLU A 33 -7.13 -1.06 -12.21
CA GLU A 33 -6.86 -1.76 -10.96
C GLU A 33 -8.19 -2.04 -10.25
N LYS A 34 -8.58 -3.32 -10.18
CA LYS A 34 -9.86 -3.73 -9.59
C LYS A 34 -9.91 -3.34 -8.11
N ASN A 35 -11.00 -2.74 -7.64
CA ASN A 35 -11.14 -2.34 -6.24
C ASN A 35 -11.02 -3.54 -5.29
N SER A 36 -11.55 -4.71 -5.67
CA SER A 36 -11.43 -5.96 -4.90
C SER A 36 -10.01 -6.53 -4.79
N LYS A 37 -9.06 -5.99 -5.56
CA LYS A 37 -7.65 -6.41 -5.58
C LYS A 37 -6.71 -5.37 -4.96
N SER A 38 -7.18 -4.14 -4.77
CA SER A 38 -6.38 -3.05 -4.22
C SER A 38 -6.30 -3.19 -2.70
N SER A 39 -5.10 -3.39 -2.17
CA SER A 39 -4.87 -3.31 -0.72
C SER A 39 -4.75 -1.87 -0.24
N ALA A 40 -4.52 -0.92 -1.15
CA ALA A 40 -4.35 0.50 -0.86
C ALA A 40 -5.59 1.11 -0.16
N ILE A 41 -6.79 0.60 -0.47
CA ILE A 41 -8.04 1.06 0.14
C ILE A 41 -8.09 0.82 1.66
N HIS A 42 -7.31 -0.15 2.19
CA HIS A 42 -7.26 -0.41 3.63
C HIS A 42 -6.79 0.84 4.39
N CYS A 43 -5.83 1.58 3.83
CA CYS A 43 -5.37 2.84 4.42
C CYS A 43 -6.51 3.87 4.53
N LYS A 44 -7.38 3.97 3.51
CA LYS A 44 -8.54 4.86 3.54
C LYS A 44 -9.60 4.43 4.57
N ILE A 45 -9.75 3.13 4.78
CA ILE A 45 -10.72 2.58 5.74
C ILE A 45 -10.26 2.82 7.18
N VAL A 46 -8.96 2.63 7.46
CA VAL A 46 -8.40 2.71 8.83
C VAL A 46 -7.99 4.14 9.22
N ALA A 47 -7.55 4.97 8.26
CA ALA A 47 -7.17 6.37 8.47
C ALA A 47 -7.93 7.31 7.51
N PRO A 48 -9.26 7.42 7.61
CA PRO A 48 -10.08 8.12 6.62
C PRO A 48 -9.77 9.62 6.51
N GLU A 49 -9.44 10.29 7.60
CA GLU A 49 -9.18 11.74 7.62
C GLU A 49 -7.81 12.09 7.00
N GLN A 50 -6.84 11.18 7.08
CA GLN A 50 -5.46 11.38 6.63
C GLN A 50 -5.18 10.76 5.25
N THR A 51 -6.18 10.11 4.65
CA THR A 51 -6.00 9.39 3.38
C THR A 51 -6.94 9.89 2.29
N ARG A 52 -6.39 10.18 1.11
CA ARG A 52 -7.18 10.44 -0.12
C ARG A 52 -6.89 9.38 -1.16
N VAL A 53 -7.94 8.90 -1.82
CA VAL A 53 -7.81 7.95 -2.92
C VAL A 53 -8.43 8.56 -4.16
N MET A 54 -7.56 8.88 -5.12
CA MET A 54 -7.91 9.62 -6.32
C MET A 54 -7.76 8.71 -7.54
N HIS A 55 -8.65 8.85 -8.51
CA HIS A 55 -8.47 8.19 -9.80
C HIS A 55 -7.44 8.96 -10.62
N MET A 56 -6.52 8.27 -11.29
CA MET A 56 -5.48 8.85 -12.14
C MET A 56 -6.00 9.94 -13.09
N ARG A 57 -7.15 9.70 -13.75
CA ARG A 57 -7.77 10.64 -14.71
C ARG A 57 -8.25 11.95 -14.08
N TYR A 58 -8.50 11.93 -12.78
CA TYR A 58 -8.99 13.07 -12.00
C TYR A 58 -7.99 13.40 -10.88
N CYS A 59 -6.71 13.03 -11.05
CA CYS A 59 -5.66 13.39 -10.12
C CYS A 59 -5.47 14.90 -10.18
N MET A 60 -5.75 15.57 -9.07
CA MET A 60 -5.62 17.02 -8.93
C MET A 60 -4.56 17.41 -7.89
N ILE A 61 -3.57 16.54 -7.62
CA ILE A 61 -2.50 16.78 -6.63
C ILE A 61 -1.79 18.13 -6.86
N SER A 62 -1.58 18.51 -8.12
CA SER A 62 -0.97 19.78 -8.50
C SER A 62 -1.86 21.01 -8.31
N GLN A 63 -3.16 20.81 -8.09
CA GLN A 63 -4.16 21.87 -7.95
C GLN A 63 -4.67 22.02 -6.51
N ILE A 64 -4.15 21.27 -5.54
CA ILE A 64 -4.58 21.35 -4.15
C ILE A 64 -3.96 22.61 -3.52
N PRO A 65 -4.73 23.69 -3.29
CA PRO A 65 -4.18 25.03 -3.04
C PRO A 65 -3.40 25.17 -1.73
N ASP A 66 -3.51 24.20 -0.83
CA ASP A 66 -3.04 24.26 0.56
C ASP A 66 -1.95 23.21 0.87
N VAL A 67 -1.50 22.48 -0.15
CA VAL A 67 -0.39 21.55 -0.01
C VAL A 67 0.84 22.25 -0.53
N ASN A 68 1.71 22.67 0.39
CA ASN A 68 3.06 23.07 0.04
C ASN A 68 3.69 21.92 -0.75
N TYR A 69 3.69 22.04 -2.08
CA TYR A 69 4.09 20.99 -3.00
C TYR A 69 5.52 20.49 -2.74
N LYS A 70 6.31 21.32 -2.05
CA LYS A 70 7.67 21.02 -1.61
C LYS A 70 7.78 19.97 -0.50
N LEU A 71 6.69 19.63 0.20
CA LEU A 71 6.68 18.67 1.32
C LEU A 71 5.90 17.38 0.98
N GLN A 72 5.67 17.12 -0.30
CA GLN A 72 5.08 15.89 -0.81
C GLN A 72 6.18 15.01 -1.40
N VAL A 73 6.13 13.71 -1.14
CA VAL A 73 7.08 12.74 -1.71
C VAL A 73 6.35 11.63 -2.43
N LEU A 74 6.89 11.17 -3.56
CA LEU A 74 6.45 9.96 -4.23
C LEU A 74 7.25 8.77 -3.69
N VAL A 75 6.57 7.76 -3.15
CA VAL A 75 7.21 6.49 -2.78
C VAL A 75 7.34 5.64 -4.03
N PHE A 76 8.52 5.62 -4.62
CA PHE A 76 8.81 4.86 -5.82
C PHE A 76 10.33 4.63 -5.96
N PRO A 77 10.77 3.38 -6.25
CA PRO A 77 12.18 3.08 -6.49
C PRO A 77 12.62 3.57 -7.89
N SER A 78 12.92 4.86 -8.02
CA SER A 78 13.55 5.43 -9.22
C SER A 78 15.07 5.54 -9.06
N PRO A 79 15.84 5.63 -10.17
CA PRO A 79 17.28 5.90 -10.11
C PRO A 79 17.64 7.23 -9.40
N SER A 80 16.69 8.17 -9.32
CA SER A 80 16.84 9.46 -8.64
C SER A 80 16.28 9.47 -7.21
N ALA A 81 15.76 8.34 -6.72
CA ALA A 81 15.17 8.25 -5.39
C ALA A 81 16.24 8.26 -4.30
N ILE A 82 15.98 9.02 -3.24
CA ILE A 82 16.79 9.07 -2.02
C ILE A 82 16.05 8.39 -0.87
N SER A 83 16.72 8.08 0.24
CA SER A 83 16.03 7.52 1.41
C SER A 83 15.08 8.54 2.04
N VAL A 84 14.09 8.06 2.81
CA VAL A 84 13.20 8.93 3.60
C VAL A 84 14.00 9.82 4.55
N GLU A 85 15.02 9.27 5.20
CA GLU A 85 15.91 10.01 6.09
C GLU A 85 16.64 11.15 5.38
N GLU A 86 17.23 10.86 4.22
CA GLU A 86 17.98 11.84 3.44
C GLU A 86 17.06 12.96 2.93
N TYR A 87 15.85 12.61 2.50
CA TYR A 87 14.85 13.60 2.12
C TYR A 87 14.55 14.54 3.29
N VAL A 88 14.23 14.00 4.47
CA VAL A 88 13.89 14.85 5.63
C VAL A 88 15.07 15.73 6.04
N ARG A 89 16.28 15.19 6.03
CA ARG A 89 17.52 15.94 6.32
C ARG A 89 17.77 17.10 5.35
N THR A 90 17.45 16.94 4.07
CA THR A 90 17.80 17.90 3.01
C THR A 90 16.66 18.82 2.57
N LYS A 91 15.40 18.40 2.75
CA LYS A 91 14.19 19.09 2.27
C LYS A 91 13.20 19.44 3.38
N GLY A 92 13.33 18.84 4.56
CA GLY A 92 12.43 19.06 5.70
C GLY A 92 11.34 17.99 5.85
N PRO A 93 10.38 18.19 6.78
CA PRO A 93 9.41 17.17 7.13
C PRO A 93 8.47 16.82 5.97
N ILE A 94 8.10 15.53 5.89
CA ILE A 94 7.12 15.06 4.90
C ILE A 94 5.72 15.38 5.43
N LYS A 95 4.99 16.25 4.73
CA LYS A 95 3.58 16.51 5.03
C LYS A 95 2.68 15.43 4.43
N ARG A 96 3.10 14.87 3.29
CA ARG A 96 2.29 13.90 2.54
C ARG A 96 3.12 12.92 1.72
N ILE A 97 2.75 11.65 1.81
CA ILE A 97 3.28 10.59 0.96
C ILE A 97 2.29 10.32 -0.17
N VAL A 98 2.80 10.18 -1.38
CA VAL A 98 2.04 9.81 -2.58
C VAL A 98 2.45 8.40 -2.98
N VAL A 99 1.47 7.53 -3.20
CA VAL A 99 1.66 6.15 -3.68
C VAL A 99 0.82 5.88 -4.92
N LEU A 100 1.31 4.98 -5.78
CA LEU A 100 0.63 4.56 -7.00
C LEU A 100 -0.01 3.19 -6.77
N ASP A 101 -1.34 3.12 -6.84
CA ASP A 101 -2.11 1.87 -6.76
C ASP A 101 -2.40 1.34 -8.16
N CYS A 102 -1.51 0.48 -8.65
CA CYS A 102 -1.55 -0.11 -9.98
C CYS A 102 -0.72 -1.40 -10.03
N THR A 103 -0.85 -2.17 -11.10
CA THR A 103 0.06 -3.31 -11.34
C THR A 103 1.45 -2.84 -11.75
N TRP A 104 2.48 -3.68 -11.54
CA TRP A 104 3.85 -3.39 -12.00
C TRP A 104 3.94 -3.12 -13.50
N PHE A 105 3.11 -3.79 -14.32
CA PHE A 105 3.04 -3.51 -15.76
C PHE A 105 2.53 -2.11 -16.09
N GLN A 106 1.68 -1.54 -15.22
CA GLN A 106 1.05 -0.23 -15.42
C GLN A 106 1.88 0.92 -14.83
N VAL A 107 2.84 0.63 -13.95
CA VAL A 107 3.51 1.67 -13.15
C VAL A 107 4.30 2.67 -13.99
N HIS A 108 4.96 2.23 -15.06
CA HIS A 108 5.70 3.11 -15.98
C HIS A 108 4.82 4.18 -16.65
N MET A 109 3.55 3.86 -16.89
CA MET A 109 2.58 4.83 -17.41
C MET A 109 2.12 5.78 -16.30
N MET A 110 1.86 5.26 -15.10
CA MET A 110 1.48 6.08 -13.95
C MET A 110 2.57 7.11 -13.61
N GLN A 111 3.85 6.74 -13.72
CA GLN A 111 4.96 7.67 -13.48
C GLN A 111 4.96 8.88 -14.41
N LYS A 112 4.43 8.75 -15.64
CA LYS A 112 4.38 9.84 -16.63
C LYS A 112 3.29 10.88 -16.36
N LEU A 113 2.52 10.71 -15.28
CA LEU A 113 1.46 11.65 -14.92
C LEU A 113 2.03 13.04 -14.64
N PRO A 114 1.60 14.08 -15.36
CA PRO A 114 2.08 15.45 -15.14
C PRO A 114 1.96 15.92 -13.69
N GLN A 115 0.95 15.41 -12.97
CA GLN A 115 0.66 15.75 -11.59
C GLN A 115 1.67 15.22 -10.57
N ILE A 116 2.59 14.34 -10.97
CA ILE A 116 3.64 13.80 -10.07
C ILE A 116 5.06 13.96 -10.61
N GLN A 117 5.23 14.42 -11.85
CA GLN A 117 6.54 14.56 -12.50
C GLN A 117 7.52 15.47 -11.75
N GLY A 118 7.02 16.45 -10.99
CA GLY A 118 7.84 17.33 -10.16
C GLY A 118 8.05 16.85 -8.71
N LEU A 119 7.51 15.70 -8.33
CA LEU A 119 7.62 15.22 -6.96
C LEU A 119 8.99 14.58 -6.70
N PRO A 120 9.64 14.91 -5.58
CA PRO A 120 10.81 14.18 -5.12
C PRO A 120 10.43 12.72 -4.86
N CYS A 121 11.28 11.79 -5.31
CA CYS A 121 11.08 10.37 -5.09
C CYS A 121 11.86 9.91 -3.87
N VAL A 122 11.21 9.08 -3.05
CA VAL A 122 11.87 8.34 -1.97
C VAL A 122 11.80 6.84 -2.24
N SER A 123 12.89 6.15 -1.94
CA SER A 123 12.98 4.69 -1.98
C SER A 123 13.01 4.16 -0.55
N LEU A 124 12.36 3.01 -0.37
CA LEU A 124 12.33 2.31 0.91
C LEU A 124 13.51 1.33 1.00
N SER A 125 13.86 0.98 2.23
CA SER A 125 14.72 -0.14 2.54
C SER A 125 14.14 -1.45 1.98
N LYS A 126 14.99 -2.49 1.85
CA LYS A 126 14.51 -3.79 1.37
C LYS A 126 13.71 -4.48 2.48
N TYR A 127 12.42 -4.66 2.26
CA TYR A 127 11.53 -5.39 3.15
C TYR A 127 11.06 -6.69 2.50
N ARG A 128 10.76 -7.69 3.32
CA ARG A 128 10.12 -8.93 2.87
C ARG A 128 8.60 -8.74 2.87
N THR A 129 7.97 -9.01 1.74
CA THR A 129 6.52 -8.91 1.57
C THR A 129 5.79 -10.08 2.25
N ALA A 130 4.64 -9.80 2.86
CA ALA A 130 3.68 -10.81 3.30
C ALA A 130 2.55 -11.00 2.27
N PHE A 131 2.68 -10.40 1.08
CA PHE A 131 1.67 -10.45 0.04
C PHE A 131 1.52 -11.84 -0.59
N TRP A 132 0.31 -12.38 -0.56
CA TRP A 132 -0.03 -13.72 -1.04
C TRP A 132 -0.26 -13.81 -2.57
N ARG A 133 -0.08 -12.70 -3.30
CA ARG A 133 -0.19 -12.63 -4.76
C ARG A 133 1.17 -12.24 -5.36
N PRO A 134 2.16 -13.16 -5.37
CA PRO A 134 3.47 -12.88 -5.92
C PRO A 134 3.34 -12.41 -7.37
N GLN A 135 4.17 -11.44 -7.74
CA GLN A 135 4.17 -10.85 -9.07
C GLN A 135 5.26 -11.53 -9.90
N HIS A 136 4.96 -11.80 -11.16
CA HIS A 136 5.91 -12.46 -12.06
C HIS A 136 7.17 -11.61 -12.19
N ASN A 137 8.36 -12.21 -12.03
CA ASN A 137 9.66 -11.54 -12.06
C ASN A 137 9.91 -10.47 -10.97
N VAL A 138 9.16 -10.51 -9.86
CA VAL A 138 9.46 -9.68 -8.68
C VAL A 138 9.83 -10.63 -7.55
N ASP A 139 10.96 -10.39 -6.89
CA ASP A 139 11.39 -11.19 -5.73
C ASP A 139 10.50 -10.89 -4.51
N GLU A 140 10.85 -11.45 -3.35
CA GLU A 140 10.11 -11.24 -2.10
C GLU A 140 10.15 -9.78 -1.58
N SER A 141 10.74 -8.83 -2.32
CA SER A 141 10.65 -7.40 -2.03
C SER A 141 9.51 -6.67 -2.74
N GLY A 142 8.70 -7.38 -3.53
CA GLY A 142 7.48 -6.86 -4.13
C GLY A 142 6.37 -6.59 -3.13
N LEU A 143 6.45 -5.45 -2.43
CA LEU A 143 5.46 -5.01 -1.45
C LEU A 143 4.07 -4.80 -2.09
N ALA A 144 3.01 -5.20 -1.38
CA ALA A 144 1.68 -4.70 -1.67
C ALA A 144 1.61 -3.19 -1.41
N THR A 145 0.66 -2.49 -2.05
CA THR A 145 0.56 -1.03 -1.88
C THR A 145 0.37 -0.61 -0.43
N ILE A 146 -0.42 -1.36 0.37
CA ILE A 146 -0.57 -1.09 1.81
C ILE A 146 0.72 -1.30 2.61
N GLU A 147 1.55 -2.27 2.24
CA GLU A 147 2.85 -2.49 2.88
C GLU A 147 3.82 -1.37 2.53
N ALA A 148 3.82 -0.91 1.26
CA ALA A 148 4.61 0.26 0.87
C ALA A 148 4.19 1.52 1.64
N ILE A 149 2.89 1.74 1.86
CA ILE A 149 2.40 2.84 2.71
C ILE A 149 2.92 2.65 4.15
N TYR A 150 2.72 1.46 4.73
CA TYR A 150 3.13 1.14 6.10
C TYR A 150 4.63 1.38 6.33
N TYR A 151 5.49 0.81 5.48
CA TYR A 151 6.93 0.95 5.63
C TYR A 151 7.40 2.39 5.36
N ALA A 152 6.79 3.13 4.43
CA ALA A 152 7.12 4.54 4.22
C ALA A 152 6.79 5.41 5.44
N LEU A 153 5.65 5.16 6.09
CA LEU A 153 5.27 5.85 7.32
C LEU A 153 6.18 5.47 8.49
N ARG A 154 6.56 4.19 8.59
CA ARG A 154 7.48 3.68 9.61
C ARG A 154 8.88 4.29 9.45
N GLU A 155 9.44 4.28 8.25
CA GLU A 155 10.73 4.95 7.97
C GLU A 155 10.63 6.46 8.24
N TYR A 156 9.50 7.09 7.93
CA TYR A 156 9.31 8.50 8.23
C TYR A 156 9.29 8.77 9.74
N GLN A 157 8.65 7.92 10.54
CA GLN A 157 8.67 8.05 12.00
C GLN A 157 10.06 7.78 12.59
N GLU A 158 10.65 6.62 12.29
CA GLU A 158 11.92 6.17 12.87
C GLU A 158 13.09 7.05 12.42
N TYR A 159 13.21 7.26 11.11
CA TYR A 159 14.38 7.90 10.53
C TYR A 159 14.16 9.37 10.19
N GLY A 160 12.96 9.74 9.75
CA GLY A 160 12.61 11.13 9.44
C GLY A 160 12.38 11.98 10.69
N LEU A 161 11.46 11.55 11.55
CA LEU A 161 11.07 12.26 12.77
C LEU A 161 11.97 11.94 13.98
N LYS A 162 12.87 10.95 13.85
CA LYS A 162 13.74 10.47 14.94
C LYS A 162 12.94 10.05 16.18
N LYS A 163 11.78 9.44 15.96
CA LYS A 163 10.92 8.90 17.02
C LYS A 163 10.93 7.37 16.93
N PRO A 164 11.22 6.65 18.02
CA PRO A 164 11.09 5.19 18.05
C PRO A 164 9.71 4.75 17.54
N TYR A 165 9.66 3.63 16.82
CA TYR A 165 8.41 3.02 16.38
C TYR A 165 8.03 1.87 17.32
N GLU A 166 6.89 2.02 17.97
CA GLU A 166 6.39 1.09 19.00
C GLU A 166 5.07 0.42 18.57
N GLY A 167 4.76 0.47 17.26
CA GLY A 167 3.56 -0.15 16.69
C GLY A 167 2.36 0.80 16.59
N GLU A 168 2.56 2.13 16.63
CA GLU A 168 1.49 3.13 16.69
C GLU A 168 0.46 3.05 15.56
N PHE A 169 0.83 2.45 14.43
CA PHE A 169 -0.05 2.23 13.29
C PHE A 169 0.09 0.84 12.67
N ASP A 170 0.46 -0.18 13.45
CA ASP A 170 0.49 -1.58 12.98
C ASP A 170 -0.89 -2.03 12.46
N ASP A 171 -1.96 -1.52 13.08
CA ASP A 171 -3.35 -1.76 12.68
C ASP A 171 -3.69 -1.25 11.27
N LEU A 172 -2.82 -0.46 10.63
CA LEU A 172 -2.93 -0.15 9.20
C LEU A 172 -2.93 -1.43 8.34
N LEU A 173 -2.28 -2.49 8.82
CA LEU A 173 -2.20 -3.80 8.16
C LEU A 173 -3.33 -4.77 8.61
N TYR A 174 -4.26 -4.35 9.47
CA TYR A 174 -5.33 -5.21 10.00
C TYR A 174 -6.10 -5.96 8.89
N TRP A 175 -6.67 -5.21 7.94
CA TRP A 175 -7.43 -5.81 6.83
C TRP A 175 -6.56 -6.62 5.88
N PHE A 176 -5.27 -6.28 5.77
CA PHE A 176 -4.32 -7.01 4.95
C PHE A 176 -4.04 -8.39 5.54
N PHE A 177 -3.72 -8.48 6.82
CA PHE A 177 -3.46 -9.76 7.49
C PHE A 177 -4.73 -10.58 7.69
N LEU A 178 -5.89 -9.96 7.94
CA LEU A 178 -7.16 -10.68 7.97
C LEU A 178 -7.47 -11.31 6.60
N SER A 179 -7.23 -10.57 5.52
CA SER A 179 -7.38 -11.10 4.16
C SER A 179 -6.39 -12.22 3.87
N LYS A 180 -5.13 -12.05 4.28
CA LYS A 180 -4.08 -13.08 4.14
C LYS A 180 -4.48 -14.37 4.86
N GLN A 181 -4.89 -14.28 6.14
CA GLN A 181 -5.30 -15.43 6.93
C GLN A 181 -6.46 -16.20 6.26
N HIS A 182 -7.42 -15.48 5.68
CA HIS A 182 -8.52 -16.10 4.93
C HIS A 182 -8.05 -16.81 3.66
N VAL A 183 -7.07 -16.23 2.96
CA VAL A 183 -6.48 -16.85 1.76
C VAL A 183 -5.65 -18.07 2.11
N ASP A 184 -4.81 -17.99 3.15
CA ASP A 184 -3.96 -19.09 3.60
C ASP A 184 -4.83 -20.32 3.94
N LYS A 185 -5.90 -20.14 4.73
CA LYS A 185 -6.86 -21.22 5.05
C LYS A 185 -7.46 -21.87 3.80
N LYS A 186 -7.84 -21.08 2.80
CA LYS A 186 -8.39 -21.60 1.54
C LYS A 186 -7.35 -22.36 0.73
N GLN A 187 -6.10 -21.91 0.73
CA GLN A 187 -5.01 -22.62 0.05
C GLN A 187 -4.74 -23.96 0.73
N GLU A 188 -4.68 -24.00 2.06
CA GLU A 188 -4.55 -25.25 2.83
C GLU A 188 -5.70 -26.24 2.56
N GLU A 189 -6.95 -25.77 2.54
CA GLU A 189 -8.10 -26.58 2.15
C GLU A 189 -8.00 -27.13 0.72
N TYR A 190 -7.53 -26.31 -0.22
CA TYR A 190 -7.32 -26.74 -1.60
C TYR A 190 -6.23 -27.81 -1.70
N HIS A 191 -5.07 -27.60 -1.06
CA HIS A 191 -3.97 -28.56 -1.07
C HIS A 191 -4.37 -29.91 -0.46
N ARG A 192 -5.08 -29.90 0.67
CA ARG A 192 -5.63 -31.14 1.25
C ARG A 192 -6.53 -31.90 0.28
N LYS A 193 -7.44 -31.22 -0.42
CA LYS A 193 -8.31 -31.86 -1.42
C LYS A 193 -7.52 -32.47 -2.58
N VAL A 194 -6.51 -31.75 -3.08
CA VAL A 194 -5.64 -32.24 -4.16
C VAL A 194 -4.85 -33.47 -3.72
N GLU A 195 -4.37 -33.50 -2.47
CA GLU A 195 -3.65 -34.66 -1.91
C GLU A 195 -4.57 -35.87 -1.69
N THR A 196 -5.78 -35.67 -1.17
CA THR A 196 -6.77 -36.74 -1.01
C THR A 196 -7.13 -37.38 -2.35
N ASN A 197 -7.46 -36.56 -3.36
CA ASN A 197 -7.82 -37.07 -4.69
C ASN A 197 -6.68 -37.87 -5.35
N LYS A 198 -5.42 -37.42 -5.21
CA LYS A 198 -4.26 -38.17 -5.71
C LYS A 198 -4.07 -39.51 -5.02
N THR A 199 -4.38 -39.59 -3.73
CA THR A 199 -4.25 -40.82 -2.95
C THR A 199 -5.31 -41.84 -3.36
N GLU A 200 -6.56 -41.38 -3.56
CA GLU A 200 -7.67 -42.21 -4.05
C GLU A 200 -7.37 -42.77 -5.46
N GLU A 201 -6.92 -41.94 -6.40
CA GLU A 201 -6.53 -42.38 -7.76
C GLU A 201 -5.37 -43.40 -7.75
N SER A 202 -4.43 -43.28 -6.81
CA SER A 202 -3.32 -44.23 -6.66
C SER A 202 -3.68 -45.54 -5.94
N SER A 203 -4.85 -45.61 -5.31
CA SER A 203 -5.34 -46.82 -4.63
C SER A 203 -6.28 -47.68 -5.50
N GLU A 204 -6.71 -47.15 -6.64
CA GLU A 204 -7.55 -47.82 -7.63
C GLU A 204 -6.74 -48.39 -8.83
N THR A 205 -5.41 -48.26 -8.81
CA THR A 205 -4.47 -48.83 -9.80
C THR A 205 -3.59 -49.91 -9.20
#